data_AF-A0A7S0QGE2-F1
#
_entry.id   AF-A0A7S0QGE2-F1
#
_cell.length_a   1.000
_cell.length_b   1.000
_cell.length_c   1.000
_cell.angle_alpha   90.00
_cell.angle_beta   90.00
_cell.angle_gamma   90.00
#
_symmetry.space_group_name_H-M   'P 1'
#
loop_
_entity.id
_entity.type
_entity.pdbx_description
1 polymer ?
#
loop_
_entity_poly.entity_id
_entity_poly.type
_entity_poly.pdbx_seq_one_letter_code
_entity_poly.pdbx_strand_id
1 'polypeptide(L)'
;SQSGSDFRYCNEYLFDQVDISFNLISGGLKYTLSKIRNEYLIQNISSGSMNESRQNLTFHLEQTAGDSLLFDINGGPNVSQNGTLSFHTASGAAGYAIFMLFLVDDGGTENDTSRKRKIFFSISPAFVTVGLHLPTVTDYFRDMRQYIAHE
;
A
#
# COMPACT_ATOMS: atom_id res chain seq x y z
N SER A 1 3.09 41.66 -8.12
CA SER A 1 4.14 40.68 -8.41
C SER A 1 4.11 39.58 -7.35
N GLN A 2 3.26 38.56 -7.55
CA GLN A 2 3.45 37.30 -6.81
C GLN A 2 4.31 36.40 -7.70
N SER A 3 5.62 36.63 -7.60
CA SER A 3 6.64 35.71 -8.07
C SER A 3 6.69 34.56 -7.08
N GLY A 4 5.94 33.50 -7.37
CA GLY A 4 5.89 32.29 -6.56
C GLY A 4 5.76 31.03 -7.41
N SER A 5 6.26 31.05 -8.64
CA SER A 5 6.36 29.85 -9.47
C SER A 5 7.67 29.15 -9.15
N ASP A 6 7.68 28.34 -8.10
CA ASP A 6 8.74 27.35 -7.90
C ASP A 6 8.53 26.24 -8.94
N PHE A 7 9.04 26.50 -10.16
CA PHE A 7 9.11 25.59 -11.31
C PHE A 7 9.99 24.38 -10.99
N ARG A 8 9.60 23.54 -10.04
CA ARG A 8 10.47 22.43 -9.63
C ARG A 8 10.14 21.06 -10.18
N TYR A 9 8.96 20.82 -10.75
CA TYR A 9 8.64 19.58 -11.50
C TYR A 9 7.40 19.86 -12.38
N CYS A 10 7.46 19.65 -13.69
CA CYS A 10 6.28 19.80 -14.56
C CYS A 10 5.27 18.68 -14.27
N ASN A 11 5.76 17.47 -13.99
CA ASN A 11 4.92 16.35 -13.58
C ASN A 11 4.53 16.42 -12.11
N GLU A 12 3.23 16.25 -11.85
CA GLU A 12 2.69 16.22 -10.50
C GLU A 12 1.65 15.12 -10.30
N TYR A 13 1.60 14.65 -9.06
CA TYR A 13 0.51 13.88 -8.50
C TYR A 13 0.52 14.13 -6.99
N LEU A 14 -0.64 13.97 -6.38
CA LEU A 14 -0.85 14.10 -4.94
C LEU A 14 -1.22 12.76 -4.33
N PHE A 15 -0.71 12.57 -3.12
CA PHE A 15 -1.25 11.62 -2.16
C PHE A 15 -1.99 12.41 -1.09
N ASP A 16 -3.07 11.84 -0.58
CA ASP A 16 -3.79 12.38 0.59
C ASP A 16 -2.94 12.41 1.87
N GLN A 17 -1.79 11.71 1.88
CA GLN A 17 -0.82 11.66 2.96
C GLN A 17 0.60 11.90 2.42
N VAL A 18 1.46 12.51 3.22
CA VAL A 18 2.84 12.84 2.81
C VAL A 18 3.67 11.59 2.51
N ASP A 19 3.43 10.51 3.26
CA ASP A 19 3.96 9.15 3.06
C ASP A 19 2.79 8.15 3.21
N ILE A 20 2.77 7.08 2.40
CA ILE A 20 1.79 6.00 2.55
C ILE A 20 2.44 4.78 3.19
N SER A 21 1.78 4.25 4.22
CA SER A 21 2.19 3.02 4.88
C SER A 21 1.10 1.96 4.75
N PHE A 22 1.46 0.80 4.21
CA PHE A 22 0.63 -0.39 4.21
C PHE A 22 1.11 -1.34 5.31
N ASN A 23 0.23 -1.61 6.28
CA ASN A 23 0.45 -2.66 7.26
C ASN A 23 -0.40 -3.86 6.85
N LEU A 24 0.27 -4.92 6.40
CA LEU A 24 -0.33 -6.08 5.78
C LEU A 24 -0.01 -7.33 6.61
N ILE A 25 -0.78 -8.37 6.32
CA ILE A 25 -0.56 -9.70 6.87
C ILE A 25 -0.13 -10.60 5.71
N SER A 26 0.86 -11.45 5.95
CA SER A 26 1.31 -12.45 4.99
C SER A 26 0.16 -13.36 4.56
N GLY A 27 0.17 -13.84 3.31
CA GLY A 27 -0.89 -14.72 2.84
C GLY A 27 -1.07 -14.85 1.34
N GLY A 28 -0.13 -14.35 0.51
CA GLY A 28 -0.30 -14.50 -0.93
C GLY A 28 -1.43 -13.64 -1.50
N LEU A 29 -1.78 -12.52 -0.87
CA LEU A 29 -2.98 -11.75 -1.20
C LEU A 29 -2.68 -10.71 -2.27
N LYS A 30 -3.58 -10.60 -3.25
CA LYS A 30 -3.57 -9.55 -4.26
C LYS A 30 -4.39 -8.35 -3.78
N TYR A 31 -3.78 -7.18 -3.83
CA TYR A 31 -4.39 -5.91 -3.50
C TYR A 31 -4.53 -5.04 -4.75
N THR A 32 -5.64 -4.33 -4.85
CA THR A 32 -5.89 -3.33 -5.89
C THR A 32 -6.61 -2.16 -5.24
N LEU A 33 -5.91 -1.02 -5.16
CA LEU A 33 -6.31 0.13 -4.39
C LEU A 33 -6.42 1.33 -5.31
N SER A 34 -7.65 1.69 -5.62
CA SER A 34 -7.96 2.92 -6.36
C SER A 34 -8.48 4.01 -5.44
N LYS A 35 -9.23 3.65 -4.38
CA LYS A 35 -9.89 4.62 -3.48
C LYS A 35 -9.73 4.28 -2.01
N ILE A 36 -9.64 5.32 -1.18
CA ILE A 36 -9.79 5.25 0.28
C ILE A 36 -10.82 6.30 0.68
N ARG A 37 -11.87 5.91 1.42
CA ARG A 37 -12.92 6.85 1.87
C ARG A 37 -13.53 7.70 0.74
N ASN A 38 -13.74 7.07 -0.43
CA ASN A 38 -14.23 7.67 -1.68
C ASN A 38 -13.27 8.59 -2.44
N GLU A 39 -12.09 8.88 -1.90
CA GLU A 39 -11.05 9.65 -2.59
C GLU A 39 -10.06 8.73 -3.29
N TYR A 40 -9.57 9.14 -4.46
CA TYR A 40 -8.55 8.37 -5.17
C TYR A 40 -7.24 8.40 -4.40
N LEU A 41 -6.56 7.25 -4.31
CA LEU A 41 -5.30 7.14 -3.58
C LEU A 41 -4.24 8.07 -4.17
N ILE A 42 -4.09 8.05 -5.50
CA ILE A 42 -3.23 8.94 -6.27
C ILE A 42 -4.15 9.84 -7.10
N GLN A 43 -3.99 11.15 -6.95
CA GLN A 43 -4.85 12.15 -7.60
C GLN A 43 -4.05 13.32 -8.15
N ASN A 44 -4.73 14.23 -8.87
CA ASN A 44 -4.12 15.39 -9.53
C ASN A 44 -2.91 15.01 -10.41
N ILE A 45 -3.07 13.93 -11.18
CA ILE A 45 -2.05 13.42 -12.11
C ILE A 45 -1.99 14.36 -13.32
N SER A 46 -0.85 14.99 -13.56
CA SER A 46 -0.66 15.96 -14.64
C SER A 46 0.73 15.84 -15.26
N SER A 47 0.80 16.02 -16.59
CA SER A 47 2.05 16.27 -17.33
C SER A 47 2.59 17.70 -17.15
N GLY A 48 1.86 18.55 -16.42
CA GLY A 48 2.24 19.92 -16.19
C GLY A 48 1.46 20.89 -17.06
N SER A 49 2.15 21.61 -17.94
CA SER A 49 1.54 22.71 -18.68
C SER A 49 0.53 22.21 -19.71
N MET A 50 -0.46 23.04 -20.07
CA MET A 50 -1.55 22.60 -20.96
C MET A 50 -1.06 22.17 -22.36
N ASN A 51 0.10 22.67 -22.81
CA ASN A 51 0.77 22.27 -24.04
C ASN A 51 1.38 20.85 -24.00
N GLU A 52 1.50 20.24 -22.82
CA GLU A 52 2.03 18.89 -22.57
C GLU A 52 0.90 17.89 -22.25
N SER A 53 -0.36 18.34 -22.21
CA SER A 53 -1.54 17.53 -21.85
C SER A 53 -1.80 16.30 -22.73
N ARG A 54 -1.09 16.16 -23.86
CA ARG A 54 -1.17 15.02 -24.79
C ARG A 54 -0.05 14.00 -24.62
N GLN A 55 0.92 14.26 -23.75
CA GLN A 55 2.01 13.35 -23.45
C GLN A 55 1.52 12.18 -22.60
N ASN A 56 2.15 11.02 -22.77
CA ASN A 56 1.82 9.84 -21.98
C ASN A 56 2.54 9.87 -20.64
N LEU A 57 1.81 9.55 -19.59
CA LEU A 57 2.32 9.53 -18.22
C LEU A 57 2.56 8.10 -17.75
N THR A 58 3.77 7.82 -17.28
CA THR A 58 4.19 6.53 -16.77
C THR A 58 4.61 6.64 -15.31
N PHE A 59 4.00 5.83 -14.44
CA PHE A 59 4.44 5.70 -13.06
C PHE A 59 5.59 4.71 -12.94
N HIS A 60 6.57 5.06 -12.11
CA HIS A 60 7.71 4.25 -11.77
C HIS A 60 7.77 4.04 -10.26
N LEU A 61 8.02 2.79 -9.86
CA LEU A 61 8.24 2.39 -8.48
C LEU A 61 9.63 1.80 -8.36
N GLU A 62 10.50 2.50 -7.63
CA GLU A 62 11.89 2.09 -7.39
C GLU A 62 12.02 1.62 -5.95
N GLN A 63 12.36 0.35 -5.74
CA GLN A 63 12.67 -0.13 -4.40
C GLN A 63 14.00 0.47 -3.94
N THR A 64 13.99 1.12 -2.78
CA THR A 64 15.17 1.83 -2.22
C THR A 64 15.68 1.20 -0.93
N ALA A 65 14.85 0.40 -0.24
CA ALA A 65 15.25 -0.34 0.95
C ALA A 65 14.33 -1.53 1.24
N GLY A 66 14.78 -2.42 2.13
CA GLY A 66 14.01 -3.57 2.62
C GLY A 66 14.13 -4.80 1.70
N ASP A 67 13.20 -5.73 1.86
CA ASP A 67 13.24 -7.04 1.19
C ASP A 67 12.35 -7.06 -0.07
N SER A 68 12.92 -7.46 -1.20
CA SER A 68 12.21 -7.58 -2.48
C SER A 68 11.36 -8.86 -2.56
N LEU A 69 11.67 -9.88 -1.76
CA LEU A 69 10.95 -11.16 -1.71
C LEU A 69 9.60 -11.07 -0.98
N LEU A 70 9.21 -9.88 -0.55
CA LEU A 70 7.90 -9.60 0.04
C LEU A 70 6.74 -9.69 -0.95
N PHE A 71 7.04 -9.66 -2.26
CA PHE A 71 6.07 -9.71 -3.34
C PHE A 71 6.34 -10.90 -4.25
N ASP A 72 5.29 -11.41 -4.88
CA ASP A 72 5.43 -12.43 -5.90
C ASP A 72 6.31 -11.94 -7.05
N ILE A 73 7.03 -12.85 -7.72
CA ILE A 73 7.99 -12.51 -8.79
C ILE A 73 7.38 -11.69 -9.93
N ASN A 74 6.07 -11.83 -10.17
CA ASN A 74 5.28 -11.07 -11.14
C ASN A 74 4.24 -10.14 -10.48
N GLY A 75 4.35 -9.95 -9.17
CA GLY A 75 3.36 -9.33 -8.30
C GLY A 75 3.86 -8.09 -7.55
N GLY A 76 5.04 -7.57 -7.90
CA GLY A 76 5.58 -6.36 -7.28
C GLY A 76 4.64 -5.15 -7.39
N PRO A 77 4.82 -4.12 -6.55
CA PRO A 77 4.03 -2.90 -6.60
C PRO A 77 4.06 -2.23 -7.99
N ASN A 78 2.88 -1.94 -8.53
CA ASN A 78 2.68 -1.23 -9.78
C ASN A 78 1.55 -0.21 -9.65
N VAL A 79 1.73 0.96 -10.28
CA VAL A 79 0.69 1.99 -10.40
C VAL A 79 0.33 2.13 -11.88
N SER A 80 -0.96 2.00 -12.19
CA SER A 80 -1.46 2.27 -13.54
C SER A 80 -1.65 3.77 -13.79
N GLN A 81 -1.79 4.17 -15.05
CA GLN A 81 -1.90 5.59 -15.45
C GLN A 81 -3.04 6.36 -14.74
N ASN A 82 -4.10 5.67 -14.31
CA ASN A 82 -5.21 6.28 -13.58
C ASN A 82 -4.97 6.40 -12.06
N GLY A 83 -3.77 6.07 -11.58
CA GLY A 83 -3.42 6.13 -10.15
C GLY A 83 -3.83 4.89 -9.34
N THR A 84 -4.29 3.81 -9.96
CA THR A 84 -4.58 2.56 -9.23
C THR A 84 -3.29 1.83 -8.89
N LEU A 85 -3.04 1.63 -7.59
CA LEU A 85 -1.93 0.83 -7.06
C LEU A 85 -2.35 -0.64 -6.95
N SER A 86 -1.51 -1.55 -7.44
CA SER A 86 -1.68 -2.99 -7.30
C SER A 86 -0.38 -3.66 -6.87
N PHE A 87 -0.50 -4.72 -6.08
CA PHE A 87 0.60 -5.58 -5.66
C PHE A 87 0.04 -6.91 -5.17
N HIS A 88 0.90 -7.92 -5.14
CA HIS A 88 0.59 -9.26 -4.68
C HIS A 88 1.71 -9.69 -3.74
N THR A 89 1.36 -9.83 -2.46
CA THR A 89 2.32 -10.23 -1.43
C THR A 89 2.73 -11.69 -1.64
N ALA A 90 3.99 -12.03 -1.37
CA ALA A 90 4.41 -13.42 -1.40
C ALA A 90 3.85 -14.20 -0.21
N SER A 91 3.54 -15.48 -0.42
CA SER A 91 3.07 -16.35 0.66
C SER A 91 4.16 -16.58 1.70
N GLY A 92 3.84 -16.41 2.98
CA GLY A 92 4.78 -16.62 4.09
C GLY A 92 5.86 -15.55 4.24
N ALA A 93 5.91 -14.56 3.35
CA ALA A 93 6.86 -13.46 3.44
C ALA A 93 6.50 -12.50 4.58
N ALA A 94 7.51 -11.98 5.26
CA ALA A 94 7.37 -11.02 6.34
C ALA A 94 8.60 -10.10 6.37
N GLY A 95 8.41 -8.84 6.74
CA GLY A 95 9.44 -7.82 6.72
C GLY A 95 8.90 -6.47 6.25
N TYR A 96 9.79 -5.62 5.75
CA TYR A 96 9.40 -4.32 5.19
C TYR A 96 10.06 -4.05 3.84
N ALA A 97 9.45 -3.20 3.03
CA ALA A 97 10.02 -2.66 1.80
C ALA A 97 9.67 -1.18 1.63
N ILE A 98 10.60 -0.40 1.10
CA ILE A 98 10.42 1.03 0.81
C ILE A 98 10.56 1.26 -0.68
N PHE A 99 9.54 1.87 -1.27
CA PHE A 99 9.53 2.26 -2.68
C PHE A 99 9.45 3.77 -2.81
N MET A 100 10.14 4.30 -3.82
CA MET A 100 9.96 5.67 -4.29
C MET A 100 9.08 5.63 -5.54
N LEU A 101 7.88 6.22 -5.44
CA LEU A 101 6.99 6.46 -6.56
C LEU A 101 7.36 7.79 -7.23
N PHE A 102 7.39 7.80 -8.55
CA PHE A 102 7.46 9.03 -9.35
C PHE A 102 6.77 8.84 -10.70
N LEU A 103 6.43 9.95 -11.34
CA LEU A 103 5.74 10.01 -12.62
C LEU A 103 6.67 10.62 -13.66
N VAL A 104 6.67 10.04 -14.86
CA VAL A 104 7.47 10.49 -16.00
C VAL A 104 6.55 10.69 -17.22
N ASP A 105 6.72 11.81 -17.92
CA ASP A 105 6.08 12.05 -19.22
C ASP A 105 7.00 11.64 -20.40
N ASP A 106 6.48 11.61 -21.63
CA ASP A 106 7.24 11.27 -22.83
C ASP A 106 7.64 12.50 -23.68
N GLY A 107 7.71 13.69 -23.08
CA GLY A 107 7.98 14.97 -23.72
C GLY A 107 9.41 15.19 -24.22
N GLY A 108 10.38 14.51 -23.63
CA GLY A 108 11.78 14.53 -24.04
C GLY A 108 12.53 15.82 -23.67
N THR A 109 12.09 16.53 -22.62
CA THR A 109 12.69 17.78 -22.15
C THR A 109 13.32 17.66 -20.76
N GLU A 110 14.08 18.68 -20.34
CA GLU A 110 14.47 18.76 -18.92
C GLU A 110 13.21 18.98 -18.07
N ASN A 111 13.01 18.16 -17.03
CA ASN A 111 11.90 18.15 -16.06
C ASN A 111 10.72 17.19 -16.32
N ASP A 112 10.91 16.18 -17.17
CA ASP A 112 9.93 15.10 -17.41
C ASP A 112 9.76 14.16 -16.20
N THR A 113 10.19 14.51 -14.98
CA THR A 113 10.07 13.64 -13.79
C THR A 113 9.44 14.40 -12.65
N SER A 114 8.48 13.79 -11.95
CA SER A 114 7.82 14.40 -10.79
C SER A 114 8.68 14.35 -9.53
N ARG A 115 8.17 14.98 -8.45
CA ARG A 115 8.67 14.68 -7.09
C ARG A 115 8.55 13.19 -6.79
N LYS A 116 9.60 12.62 -6.19
CA LYS A 116 9.55 11.26 -5.65
C LYS A 116 8.79 11.25 -4.32
N ARG A 117 7.90 10.27 -4.13
CA ARG A 117 7.14 10.05 -2.88
C ARG A 117 7.39 8.66 -2.34
N LYS A 118 7.37 8.51 -1.02
CA LYS A 118 7.66 7.22 -0.37
C LYS A 118 6.39 6.40 -0.18
N ILE A 119 6.49 5.11 -0.51
CA ILE A 119 5.54 4.08 -0.12
C ILE A 119 6.27 3.08 0.76
N PHE A 120 5.75 2.88 1.97
CA PHE A 120 6.27 1.93 2.94
C PHE A 120 5.33 0.73 3.02
N PHE A 121 5.88 -0.46 2.86
CA PHE A 121 5.20 -1.72 3.10
C PHE A 121 5.77 -2.37 4.35
N SER A 122 4.89 -2.78 5.26
CA SER A 122 5.20 -3.65 6.38
C SER A 122 4.31 -4.87 6.26
N ILE A 123 4.90 -6.04 6.08
CA ILE A 123 4.21 -7.33 6.03
C ILE A 123 4.52 -8.06 7.32
N SER A 124 3.52 -8.20 8.17
CA SER A 124 3.61 -9.05 9.34
C SER A 124 3.40 -10.51 8.94
N PRO A 125 4.02 -11.48 9.62
CA PRO A 125 3.66 -12.88 9.47
C PRO A 125 2.14 -13.08 9.64
N ALA A 126 1.56 -14.02 8.91
CA ALA A 126 0.18 -14.44 9.16
C ALA A 126 0.05 -14.91 10.63
N PHE A 127 -0.81 -14.29 11.44
CA PHE A 127 -0.87 -14.64 12.86
C PHE A 127 -1.56 -16.00 13.10
N VAL A 128 -0.94 -16.74 14.03
CA VAL A 128 -1.39 -17.72 15.04
C VAL A 128 -2.89 -18.08 15.11
N THR A 129 -3.17 -19.38 15.20
CA THR A 129 -4.47 -19.96 15.56
C THR A 129 -4.88 -19.63 16.99
N VAL A 130 -6.00 -18.91 17.18
CA VAL A 130 -6.64 -18.81 18.50
C VAL A 130 -7.70 -19.90 18.61
N GLY A 131 -7.36 -20.98 19.33
CA GLY A 131 -8.33 -22.00 19.72
C GLY A 131 -9.09 -21.54 20.95
N LEU A 132 -10.36 -21.19 20.81
CA LEU A 132 -11.25 -21.02 21.96
C LEU A 132 -11.87 -22.38 22.28
N HIS A 133 -11.48 -22.96 23.42
CA HIS A 133 -12.21 -24.09 23.98
C HIS A 133 -13.40 -23.56 24.79
N LEU A 134 -14.60 -23.67 24.24
CA LEU A 134 -15.82 -23.47 25.01
C LEU A 134 -16.04 -24.71 25.89
N PRO A 135 -16.21 -24.57 27.21
CA PRO A 135 -16.51 -25.71 28.06
C PRO A 135 -17.77 -26.42 27.57
N THR A 136 -17.75 -27.74 27.57
CA THR A 136 -18.91 -28.52 27.18
C THR A 136 -19.97 -28.46 28.27
N VAL A 137 -21.24 -28.64 27.92
CA VAL A 137 -22.35 -28.70 28.90
C VAL A 137 -22.07 -29.71 30.02
N THR A 138 -21.31 -30.77 29.74
CA THR A 138 -20.86 -31.77 30.73
C THR A 138 -19.94 -31.19 31.81
N ASP A 139 -19.10 -30.21 31.47
CA ASP A 139 -18.18 -29.56 32.42
C ASP A 139 -18.95 -28.68 33.42
N TYR A 140 -20.02 -28.02 32.97
CA TYR A 140 -20.89 -27.20 33.83
C TYR A 140 -21.62 -28.05 34.89
N PHE A 141 -22.11 -29.23 34.52
CA PHE A 141 -22.79 -30.13 35.45
C PHE A 141 -21.85 -30.82 36.45
N ARG A 142 -20.54 -30.87 36.17
CA ARG A 142 -19.56 -31.42 37.13
C ARG A 142 -19.33 -30.46 38.29
N ASP A 143 -19.20 -29.16 38.01
CA ASP A 143 -18.99 -28.13 39.03
C ASP A 143 -20.25 -27.93 39.89
N MET A 144 -21.44 -27.98 39.30
CA MET A 144 -22.69 -27.84 40.05
C MET A 144 -22.94 -29.02 41.01
N ARG A 145 -22.49 -30.23 40.65
CA ARG A 145 -22.54 -31.39 41.56
C ARG A 145 -21.52 -31.30 42.70
N GLN A 146 -20.36 -30.67 42.49
CA GLN A 146 -19.41 -30.43 43.58
C GLN A 146 -19.90 -29.34 44.54
N TYR A 147 -20.61 -28.33 44.04
CA TYR A 147 -21.20 -27.28 44.88
C TYR A 147 -22.31 -27.81 45.81
N ILE A 148 -23.19 -28.69 45.31
CA ILE A 148 -24.29 -29.27 46.10
C ILE A 148 -23.79 -30.33 47.12
N ALA A 149 -22.61 -30.91 46.92
CA ALA A 149 -22.07 -31.95 47.81
C ALA A 149 -21.39 -31.40 49.08
N HIS A 150 -21.36 -30.08 49.28
CA HIS A 150 -20.75 -29.41 50.43
C HIS A 150 -21.72 -28.56 51.28
N GLU A 151 -23.03 -28.67 51.04
CA GLU A 151 -24.10 -28.27 51.97
C GLU A 151 -24.71 -29.51 52.65
#